data_AF-A0A2G4GKB1-F1
#
_entry.id   AF-A0A2G4GKB1-F1
#
_cell.length_a   1.000
_cell.length_b   1.000
_cell.length_c   1.000
_cell.angle_alpha   90.00
_cell.angle_beta   90.00
_cell.angle_gamma   90.00
#
_symmetry.space_group_name_H-M   'P 1'
#
loop_
_entity.id
_entity.type
_entity.pdbx_description
1 polymer ?
#
loop_
_entity_poly.entity_id
_entity_poly.type
_entity_poly.pdbx_seq_one_letter_code
_entity_poly.pdbx_strand_id
1 'polypeptide(L)'
;KNLIGGAVIAIAMTGLDQEMMQKNISVRTVKDSQKNILSFTIIMVLVNLLFLVLGGLLYLYMIDQGAVYEGKQLLLQGKNVIGDDVFPTVALFHLPPAIGIIFIIALISALFPSADGALTALTSSFCIDILGIRRNANLTEKKQKSIRITTHFSFAILFIFCILIFKWLNNKSIINIILDLAGYTYGPLLGLFSFGMLTKRQLGKGYGVTAVCLVAPAICYILGKNVATWFNGYQIGFEMLLINGIFTFAGLWMISTKEAA
;
A
#
# COMPACT_ATOMS: atom_id res chain seq x y z
N LYS A 1 7.22 10.14 16.20
CA LYS A 1 6.06 10.11 15.27
C LYS A 1 6.35 9.16 14.12
N ASN A 2 7.32 9.49 13.25
CA ASN A 2 7.65 8.68 12.07
C ASN A 2 8.16 7.26 12.35
N LEU A 3 8.95 7.03 13.41
CA LEU A 3 9.47 5.68 13.71
C LEU A 3 8.36 4.70 14.12
N ILE A 4 7.46 5.13 15.00
CA ILE A 4 6.33 4.29 15.46
C ILE A 4 5.35 4.09 14.29
N GLY A 5 4.97 5.15 13.58
CA GLY A 5 4.11 5.02 12.40
C GLY A 5 4.71 4.10 11.34
N GLY A 6 6.00 4.24 11.05
CA GLY A 6 6.74 3.38 10.13
C GLY A 6 6.80 1.92 10.58
N ALA A 7 7.03 1.66 11.87
CA ALA A 7 7.02 0.30 12.41
C ALA A 7 5.64 -0.36 12.29
N VAL A 8 4.57 0.37 12.57
CA VAL A 8 3.20 -0.15 12.44
C VAL A 8 2.83 -0.36 10.97
N ILE A 9 3.23 0.54 10.07
CA ILE A 9 3.08 0.32 8.62
C ILE A 9 3.82 -0.94 8.17
N ALA A 10 5.06 -1.14 8.63
CA ALA A 10 5.82 -2.33 8.30
C ALA A 10 5.10 -3.60 8.77
N ILE A 11 4.57 -3.62 10.01
CA ILE A 11 3.78 -4.75 10.51
C ILE A 11 2.52 -4.96 9.67
N ALA A 12 1.76 -3.90 9.38
CA ALA A 12 0.52 -3.99 8.65
C ALA A 12 0.73 -4.47 7.20
N MET A 13 1.68 -3.87 6.48
CA MET A 13 1.94 -4.21 5.08
C MET A 13 2.63 -5.57 4.91
N THR A 14 3.41 -6.04 5.88
CA THR A 14 4.07 -7.36 5.77
C THR A 14 3.23 -8.50 6.34
N GLY A 15 2.44 -8.23 7.38
CA GLY A 15 1.70 -9.24 8.12
C GLY A 15 0.22 -9.36 7.74
N LEU A 16 -0.40 -8.27 7.28
CA LEU A 16 -1.85 -8.20 7.02
C LEU A 16 -2.19 -8.06 5.53
N ASP A 17 -1.25 -7.60 4.71
CA ASP A 17 -1.43 -7.53 3.27
C ASP A 17 -1.50 -8.92 2.64
N GLN A 18 -2.50 -9.15 1.78
CA GLN A 18 -2.75 -10.46 1.22
C GLN A 18 -1.57 -10.98 0.38
N GLU A 19 -0.88 -10.12 -0.38
CA GLU A 19 0.25 -10.52 -1.21
C GLU A 19 1.44 -10.94 -0.34
N MET A 20 1.76 -10.13 0.67
CA MET A 20 2.92 -10.37 1.55
C MET A 20 2.65 -11.51 2.53
N MET A 21 1.44 -11.57 3.10
CA MET A 21 1.02 -12.64 4.00
C MET A 21 1.05 -14.00 3.29
N GLN A 22 0.54 -14.10 2.06
CA GLN A 22 0.56 -15.35 1.29
C GLN A 22 1.99 -15.85 1.01
N LYS A 23 2.92 -14.94 0.70
CA LYS A 23 4.34 -15.29 0.53
C LYS A 23 4.94 -15.85 1.81
N ASN A 24 4.61 -15.26 2.96
CA ASN A 24 5.14 -15.69 4.26
C ASN A 24 4.59 -17.05 4.73
N ILE A 25 3.29 -17.34 4.50
CA ILE A 25 2.68 -18.62 4.88
C ILE A 25 3.01 -19.77 3.91
N SER A 26 3.51 -19.45 2.71
CA SER A 26 3.99 -20.46 1.75
C SER A 26 5.33 -21.07 2.16
N VAL A 27 6.01 -20.48 3.15
CA VAL A 27 7.27 -20.99 3.70
C VAL A 27 6.99 -22.12 4.68
N ARG A 28 7.72 -23.24 4.54
CA ARG A 28 7.47 -24.50 5.25
C ARG A 28 7.53 -24.41 6.79
N THR A 29 8.39 -23.55 7.33
CA THR A 29 8.59 -23.42 8.78
C THR A 29 8.57 -21.94 9.21
N VAL A 30 8.14 -21.68 10.45
CA VAL A 30 8.15 -20.34 11.04
C VAL A 30 9.57 -19.77 11.09
N LYS A 31 10.56 -20.59 11.44
CA LYS A 31 11.97 -20.17 11.52
C LYS A 31 12.49 -19.71 10.15
N ASP A 32 12.12 -20.41 9.07
CA ASP A 32 12.54 -20.02 7.73
C ASP A 32 11.77 -18.79 7.23
N SER A 33 10.49 -18.64 7.61
CA SER A 33 9.70 -17.44 7.32
C SER A 33 10.29 -16.20 8.00
N GLN A 34 10.74 -16.32 9.26
CA GLN A 34 11.46 -15.27 9.98
C GLN A 34 12.78 -14.89 9.30
N LYS A 35 13.57 -15.87 8.86
CA LYS A 35 14.80 -15.61 8.10
C LYS A 35 14.50 -14.90 6.78
N ASN A 36 13.44 -15.32 6.08
CA ASN A 36 13.02 -14.69 4.83
C ASN A 36 12.68 -13.21 5.04
N ILE A 37 11.85 -12.89 6.03
CA ILE A 37 11.48 -11.50 6.36
C ILE A 37 12.71 -10.68 6.79
N LEU A 38 13.62 -11.25 7.59
CA LEU A 38 14.84 -10.56 8.01
C LEU A 38 15.75 -10.23 6.82
N SER A 39 16.04 -11.22 5.97
CA SER A 39 16.84 -11.03 4.76
C SER A 39 16.20 -10.01 3.82
N PHE A 40 14.89 -10.11 3.59
CA PHE A 40 14.12 -9.14 2.80
C PHE A 40 14.24 -7.72 3.36
N THR A 41 14.07 -7.56 4.68
CA THR A 41 14.15 -6.25 5.35
C THR A 41 15.54 -5.64 5.21
N ILE A 42 16.61 -6.41 5.40
CA ILE A 42 17.99 -5.93 5.24
C ILE A 42 18.23 -5.46 3.81
N ILE A 43 17.85 -6.28 2.82
CA ILE A 43 17.99 -5.92 1.40
C ILE A 43 17.19 -4.65 1.08
N MET A 44 15.94 -4.56 1.54
CA MET A 44 15.10 -3.38 1.32
C MET A 44 15.69 -2.10 1.92
N VAL A 45 16.26 -2.17 3.12
CA VAL A 45 16.93 -1.01 3.74
C VAL A 45 18.11 -0.57 2.88
N LEU A 46 18.95 -1.49 2.42
CA LEU A 46 20.10 -1.18 1.57
C LEU A 46 19.67 -0.58 0.23
N VAL A 47 18.68 -1.18 -0.43
CA VAL A 47 18.16 -0.71 -1.72
C VAL A 47 17.52 0.68 -1.56
N ASN A 48 16.69 0.90 -0.54
CA ASN A 48 16.09 2.20 -0.28
C ASN A 48 17.15 3.28 0.00
N LEU A 49 18.21 2.95 0.75
CA LEU A 49 19.32 3.86 0.98
C LEU A 49 20.03 4.22 -0.34
N LEU A 50 20.27 3.23 -1.21
CA LEU A 50 20.85 3.46 -2.54
C LEU A 50 19.97 4.38 -3.38
N PHE A 51 18.64 4.17 -3.41
CA PHE A 51 17.72 5.04 -4.13
C PHE A 51 17.63 6.45 -3.54
N LEU A 52 17.73 6.60 -2.21
CA LEU A 52 17.75 7.91 -1.56
C LEU A 52 19.01 8.70 -1.91
N VAL A 53 20.18 8.04 -1.86
CA VAL A 53 21.46 8.64 -2.26
C VAL A 53 21.43 8.98 -3.76
N LEU A 54 20.97 8.05 -4.61
CA LEU A 54 20.82 8.28 -6.03
C LEU A 54 19.90 9.48 -6.30
N GLY A 55 18.75 9.56 -5.63
CA GLY A 55 17.85 10.71 -5.74
C GLY A 55 18.57 12.02 -5.45
N GLY A 56 19.31 12.10 -4.34
CA GLY A 56 20.12 13.27 -4.00
C GLY A 56 21.17 13.62 -5.08
N LEU A 57 21.87 12.61 -5.61
CA LEU A 57 22.84 12.80 -6.69
C LEU A 57 22.19 13.31 -7.98
N LEU A 58 21.01 12.80 -8.34
CA LEU A 58 20.28 13.26 -9.52
C LEU A 58 19.82 14.71 -9.37
N TYR A 59 19.41 15.14 -8.17
CA TYR A 59 19.11 16.54 -7.89
C TYR A 59 20.35 17.43 -8.07
N LEU A 60 21.50 17.03 -7.52
CA LEU A 60 22.77 17.77 -7.70
C LEU A 60 23.18 17.84 -9.17
N TYR A 61 23.08 16.72 -9.88
CA TYR A 61 23.32 16.67 -11.32
C TYR A 61 22.40 17.61 -12.08
N MET A 62 21.11 17.68 -11.74
CA MET A 62 20.20 18.57 -12.42
C MET A 62 20.54 20.05 -12.21
N ILE A 63 20.94 20.43 -11.00
CA ILE A 63 21.38 21.80 -10.69
C ILE A 63 22.63 22.14 -11.49
N ASP A 64 23.59 21.21 -11.62
CA ASP A 64 24.78 21.38 -12.47
C ASP A 64 24.42 21.56 -13.95
N GLN A 65 23.40 20.85 -14.44
CA GLN A 65 22.86 21.02 -15.80
C GLN A 65 21.99 22.30 -15.98
N GLY A 66 21.98 23.20 -14.98
CA GLY A 66 21.30 24.49 -15.05
C GLY A 66 19.85 24.49 -14.55
N ALA A 67 19.42 23.47 -13.81
CA ALA A 67 18.12 23.50 -13.15
C ALA A 67 18.13 24.47 -11.97
N VAL A 68 17.08 25.27 -11.83
CA VAL A 68 16.95 26.29 -10.77
C VAL A 68 15.70 26.02 -9.96
N TYR A 69 15.80 26.26 -8.65
CA TYR A 69 14.64 26.22 -7.77
C TYR A 69 13.86 27.53 -7.84
N GLU A 70 12.59 27.44 -8.21
CA GLU A 70 11.63 28.53 -8.12
C GLU A 70 10.50 28.12 -7.17
N GLY A 71 10.56 28.59 -5.93
CA GLY A 71 9.64 28.18 -4.87
C GLY A 71 9.74 26.68 -4.55
N LYS A 72 8.63 25.94 -4.77
CA LYS A 72 8.56 24.48 -4.56
C LYS A 72 8.74 23.67 -5.85
N GLN A 73 9.35 24.27 -6.87
CA GLN A 73 9.54 23.63 -8.18
C GLN A 73 11.02 23.62 -8.54
N LEU A 74 11.47 22.55 -9.20
CA LEU A 74 12.79 22.46 -9.81
C LEU A 74 12.59 22.60 -11.32
N LEU A 75 12.99 23.73 -11.88
CA LEU A 75 12.78 24.03 -13.30
C LEU A 75 14.06 23.79 -14.10
N LEU A 76 13.96 22.97 -15.14
CA LEU A 76 14.98 22.82 -16.17
C LEU A 76 14.39 23.28 -17.50
N GLN A 77 14.98 24.30 -18.13
CA GLN A 77 14.49 24.87 -19.40
C GLN A 77 12.98 25.20 -19.36
N GLY A 78 12.51 25.73 -18.23
CA GLY A 78 11.09 26.09 -18.01
C GLY A 78 10.16 24.90 -17.70
N LYS A 79 10.65 23.66 -17.71
CA LYS A 79 9.88 22.46 -17.34
C LYS A 79 10.16 22.09 -15.88
N ASN A 80 9.10 21.91 -15.11
CA ASN A 80 9.20 21.41 -13.74
C ASN A 80 9.49 19.91 -13.74
N VAL A 81 10.66 19.53 -13.22
CA VAL A 81 11.20 18.16 -13.18
C VAL A 81 11.32 17.62 -11.75
N ILE A 82 10.66 18.25 -10.77
CA ILE A 82 10.74 17.85 -9.35
C ILE A 82 10.07 16.49 -9.07
N GLY A 83 10.52 15.82 -8.01
CA GLY A 83 9.87 14.60 -7.51
C GLY A 83 10.11 13.40 -8.41
N ASP A 84 9.03 12.71 -8.80
CA ASP A 84 9.08 11.47 -9.56
C ASP A 84 9.62 11.67 -11.01
N ASP A 85 9.67 12.92 -11.50
CA ASP A 85 10.15 13.27 -12.84
C ASP A 85 11.68 13.37 -12.95
N VAL A 86 12.41 13.53 -11.84
CA VAL A 86 13.87 13.77 -11.86
C VAL A 86 14.61 12.61 -12.53
N PHE A 87 14.35 11.39 -12.06
CA PHE A 87 15.10 10.22 -12.51
C PHE A 87 14.81 9.87 -13.98
N PRO A 88 13.56 9.80 -14.46
CA PRO A 88 13.28 9.62 -15.88
C PRO A 88 13.89 10.73 -16.74
N THR A 89 13.87 11.98 -16.29
CA THR A 89 14.44 13.11 -17.05
C THR A 89 15.93 12.93 -17.29
N VAL A 90 16.69 12.62 -16.23
CA VAL A 90 18.14 12.39 -16.34
C VAL A 90 18.42 11.16 -17.21
N ALA A 91 17.76 10.04 -16.95
CA ALA A 91 18.04 8.77 -17.62
C ALA A 91 17.74 8.81 -19.12
N LEU A 92 16.71 9.54 -19.55
CA LEU A 92 16.27 9.58 -20.95
C LEU A 92 16.89 10.70 -21.77
N PHE A 93 17.21 11.84 -21.15
CA PHE A 93 17.59 13.05 -21.90
C PHE A 93 19.01 13.55 -21.62
N HIS A 94 19.65 13.09 -20.54
CA HIS A 94 20.97 13.59 -20.12
C HIS A 94 22.06 12.52 -20.03
N LEU A 95 21.70 11.24 -20.17
CA LEU A 95 22.63 10.12 -20.21
C LEU A 95 22.68 9.49 -21.62
N PRO A 96 23.73 8.70 -21.95
CA PRO A 96 23.79 8.00 -23.23
C PRO A 96 22.54 7.14 -23.48
N PRO A 97 22.04 7.03 -24.73
CA PRO A 97 20.80 6.32 -25.04
C PRO A 97 20.74 4.88 -24.52
N ALA A 98 21.89 4.19 -24.43
CA ALA A 98 21.97 2.85 -23.86
C ALA A 98 21.48 2.78 -22.41
N ILE A 99 21.78 3.80 -21.59
CA ILE A 99 21.32 3.89 -20.20
C ILE A 99 19.81 4.11 -20.15
N GLY A 100 19.25 4.94 -21.02
CA GLY A 100 17.81 5.13 -21.12
C GLY A 100 17.05 3.84 -21.45
N ILE A 101 17.59 3.02 -22.36
CA ILE A 101 17.02 1.70 -22.69
C ILE A 101 17.07 0.77 -21.47
N ILE A 102 18.23 0.68 -20.80
CA ILE A 102 18.38 -0.13 -19.58
C ILE A 102 17.40 0.34 -18.50
N PHE A 103 17.24 1.65 -18.32
CA PHE A 103 16.31 2.24 -17.37
C PHE A 103 14.87 1.83 -17.65
N ILE A 104 14.40 1.93 -18.90
CA ILE A 104 13.05 1.51 -19.29
C ILE A 104 12.85 0.01 -19.02
N ILE A 105 13.81 -0.83 -19.41
CA ILE A 105 13.73 -2.28 -19.18
C ILE A 105 13.70 -2.60 -17.69
N ALA A 106 14.55 -1.97 -16.88
CA ALA A 106 14.62 -2.18 -15.44
C ALA A 106 13.34 -1.70 -14.74
N LEU A 107 12.82 -0.54 -15.12
CA LEU A 107 11.58 0.02 -14.57
C LEU A 107 10.39 -0.89 -14.88
N ILE A 108 10.26 -1.33 -16.14
CA ILE A 108 9.21 -2.27 -16.55
C ILE A 108 9.35 -3.59 -15.79
N SER A 109 10.56 -4.16 -15.72
CA SER A 109 10.86 -5.41 -15.03
C SER A 109 10.54 -5.34 -13.53
N ALA A 110 10.81 -4.21 -12.87
CA ALA A 110 10.49 -4.01 -11.46
C ALA A 110 8.97 -3.86 -11.21
N LEU A 111 8.23 -3.26 -12.15
CA LEU A 111 6.79 -3.04 -12.01
C LEU A 111 5.95 -4.31 -12.26
N PHE A 112 6.39 -5.17 -13.18
CA PHE A 112 5.63 -6.36 -13.59
C PHE A 112 5.26 -7.30 -12.41
N PRO A 113 6.21 -7.73 -11.56
CA PRO A 113 5.89 -8.62 -10.44
C PRO A 113 4.92 -8.03 -9.43
N SER A 114 4.98 -6.70 -9.20
CA SER A 114 4.09 -6.02 -8.25
C SER A 114 2.67 -5.89 -8.81
N ALA A 115 2.52 -5.52 -10.08
CA ALA A 115 1.22 -5.42 -10.73
C ALA A 115 0.54 -6.80 -10.86
N ASP A 116 1.29 -7.83 -11.25
CA ASP A 116 0.81 -9.21 -11.34
C ASP A 116 0.39 -9.76 -9.96
N GLY A 117 1.21 -9.52 -8.94
CA GLY A 117 0.92 -9.89 -7.55
C GLY A 117 -0.37 -9.27 -7.04
N ALA A 118 -0.54 -7.96 -7.20
CA ALA A 118 -1.75 -7.24 -6.77
C ALA A 118 -3.01 -7.74 -7.50
N LEU A 119 -2.95 -7.92 -8.82
CA LEU A 119 -4.07 -8.40 -9.63
C LEU A 119 -4.48 -9.84 -9.24
N THR A 120 -3.49 -10.69 -8.99
CA THR A 120 -3.70 -12.07 -8.55
C THR A 120 -4.29 -12.13 -7.15
N ALA A 121 -3.78 -11.34 -6.21
CA ALA A 121 -4.30 -11.27 -4.83
C ALA A 121 -5.77 -10.83 -4.83
N LEU A 122 -6.11 -9.81 -5.63
CA LEU A 122 -7.46 -9.27 -5.73
C LEU A 122 -8.42 -10.25 -6.41
N THR A 123 -7.99 -10.90 -7.49
CA THR A 123 -8.75 -11.99 -8.13
C THR A 123 -9.02 -13.13 -7.16
N SER A 124 -8.00 -13.55 -6.41
CA SER A 124 -8.09 -14.66 -5.46
C SER A 124 -9.04 -14.33 -4.32
N SER A 125 -8.87 -13.17 -3.67
CA SER A 125 -9.73 -12.76 -2.56
C SER A 125 -11.19 -12.58 -3.01
N PHE A 126 -11.43 -11.97 -4.18
CA PHE A 126 -12.79 -11.84 -4.69
C PHE A 126 -13.43 -13.20 -5.02
N CYS A 127 -12.70 -14.08 -5.71
CA CYS A 127 -13.23 -15.40 -6.09
C CYS A 127 -13.48 -16.31 -4.89
N ILE A 128 -12.54 -16.35 -3.94
CA ILE A 128 -12.56 -17.29 -2.82
C ILE A 128 -13.38 -16.75 -1.65
N ASP A 129 -13.19 -15.48 -1.29
CA ASP A 129 -13.77 -14.91 -0.08
C ASP A 129 -15.15 -14.29 -0.34
N ILE A 130 -15.32 -13.58 -1.46
CA ILE A 130 -16.57 -12.88 -1.80
C ILE A 130 -17.54 -13.79 -2.57
N LEU A 131 -17.12 -14.31 -3.72
CA LEU A 131 -17.95 -15.21 -4.52
C LEU A 131 -18.06 -16.61 -3.93
N GLY A 132 -17.16 -16.98 -3.01
CA GLY A 132 -17.22 -18.26 -2.31
C GLY A 132 -17.10 -19.47 -3.23
N ILE A 133 -16.41 -19.37 -4.39
CA ILE A 133 -16.49 -20.41 -5.43
C ILE A 133 -15.99 -21.78 -4.95
N ARG A 134 -15.08 -21.82 -3.97
CA ARG A 134 -14.58 -23.06 -3.35
C ARG A 134 -15.56 -23.68 -2.34
N ARG A 135 -16.45 -22.88 -1.75
CA ARG A 135 -17.47 -23.33 -0.80
C ARG A 135 -18.74 -23.83 -1.51
N ASN A 136 -18.87 -23.53 -2.80
CA ASN A 136 -20.04 -23.89 -3.59
C ASN A 136 -19.86 -25.25 -4.26
N ALA A 137 -20.39 -26.29 -3.63
CA ALA A 137 -20.34 -27.67 -4.12
C ALA A 137 -21.03 -27.88 -5.48
N ASN A 138 -21.88 -26.94 -5.92
CA ASN A 138 -22.60 -27.03 -7.20
C ASN A 138 -21.79 -26.55 -8.41
N LEU A 139 -20.60 -25.98 -8.20
CA LEU A 139 -19.74 -25.48 -9.28
C LEU A 139 -18.74 -26.55 -9.73
N THR A 140 -18.84 -26.94 -11.00
CA THR A 140 -17.81 -27.77 -11.64
C THR A 140 -16.48 -27.01 -11.76
N GLU A 141 -15.36 -27.73 -11.77
CA GLU A 141 -14.02 -27.16 -11.96
C GLU A 141 -13.93 -26.24 -13.20
N LYS A 142 -14.59 -26.63 -14.29
CA LYS A 142 -14.65 -25.83 -15.53
C LYS A 142 -15.34 -24.48 -15.29
N LYS A 143 -16.46 -24.46 -14.57
CA LYS A 143 -17.17 -23.22 -14.22
C LYS A 143 -16.35 -22.36 -13.26
N GLN A 144 -15.71 -22.96 -12.26
CA GLN A 144 -14.83 -22.24 -11.34
C GLN A 144 -13.65 -21.58 -12.07
N LYS A 145 -13.01 -22.29 -13.00
CA LYS A 145 -11.94 -21.74 -13.84
C LYS A 145 -12.44 -20.56 -14.69
N SER A 146 -13.61 -20.70 -15.32
CA SER A 146 -14.20 -19.61 -16.10
C SER A 146 -14.46 -18.37 -15.24
N ILE A 147 -15.03 -18.53 -14.04
CA ILE A 147 -15.30 -17.41 -13.12
C ILE A 147 -13.98 -16.73 -12.73
N ARG A 148 -12.93 -17.49 -12.41
CA ARG A 148 -11.60 -16.93 -12.09
C ARG A 148 -11.02 -16.11 -13.23
N ILE A 149 -11.04 -16.64 -14.46
CA ILE A 149 -10.50 -15.95 -15.64
C ILE A 149 -11.31 -14.68 -15.95
N THR A 150 -12.64 -14.76 -15.95
CA THR A 150 -13.51 -13.60 -16.17
C THR A 150 -13.25 -12.52 -15.12
N THR A 151 -13.20 -12.90 -13.83
CA THR A 151 -12.91 -11.99 -12.72
C THR A 151 -11.55 -11.32 -12.88
N HIS A 152 -10.51 -12.10 -13.22
CA HIS A 152 -9.16 -11.59 -13.44
C HIS A 152 -9.12 -10.55 -14.55
N PHE A 153 -9.76 -10.84 -15.69
CA PHE A 153 -9.82 -9.93 -16.81
C PHE A 153 -10.65 -8.66 -16.51
N SER A 154 -11.76 -8.80 -15.77
CA SER A 154 -12.55 -7.66 -15.29
C SER A 154 -11.73 -6.73 -14.39
N PHE A 155 -10.94 -7.30 -13.47
CA PHE A 155 -10.05 -6.48 -12.63
C PHE A 155 -8.90 -5.88 -13.41
N ALA A 156 -8.35 -6.55 -14.42
CA ALA A 156 -7.32 -5.98 -15.29
C ALA A 156 -7.85 -4.73 -16.03
N ILE A 157 -9.07 -4.82 -16.58
CA ILE A 157 -9.74 -3.68 -17.20
C ILE A 157 -9.98 -2.55 -16.19
N LEU A 158 -10.49 -2.88 -14.99
CA LEU A 158 -10.70 -1.88 -13.93
C LEU A 158 -9.38 -1.19 -13.54
N PHE A 159 -8.29 -1.95 -13.44
CA PHE A 159 -6.97 -1.44 -13.11
C PHE A 159 -6.46 -0.45 -14.16
N ILE A 160 -6.68 -0.75 -15.45
CA ILE A 160 -6.40 0.19 -16.54
C ILE A 160 -7.21 1.47 -16.39
N PHE A 161 -8.51 1.39 -16.08
CA PHE A 161 -9.33 2.58 -15.83
C PHE A 161 -8.80 3.42 -14.66
N CYS A 162 -8.42 2.79 -13.54
CA CYS A 162 -7.81 3.48 -12.41
C CYS A 162 -6.52 4.20 -12.82
N ILE A 163 -5.64 3.55 -13.58
CA ILE A 163 -4.40 4.17 -14.08
C ILE A 163 -4.71 5.39 -14.95
N LEU A 164 -5.69 5.30 -15.86
CA LEU A 164 -6.10 6.42 -16.71
C LEU A 164 -6.66 7.60 -15.89
N ILE A 165 -7.44 7.32 -14.84
CA ILE A 165 -7.95 8.35 -13.93
C ILE A 165 -6.80 9.02 -13.17
N PHE A 166 -5.88 8.25 -12.60
CA PHE A 166 -4.71 8.81 -11.90
C PHE A 166 -3.84 9.67 -12.82
N LYS A 167 -3.65 9.22 -14.08
CA LYS A 167 -2.95 10.00 -15.11
C LYS A 167 -3.67 11.33 -15.38
N TRP A 168 -5.00 11.33 -15.43
CA TRP A 168 -5.78 12.55 -15.66
C TRP A 168 -5.73 13.53 -14.47
N LEU A 169 -5.72 13.01 -13.24
CA LEU A 169 -5.62 13.82 -12.02
C LEU A 169 -4.25 14.51 -11.85
N ASN A 170 -3.21 14.03 -12.54
CA ASN A 170 -1.89 14.67 -12.66
C ASN A 170 -1.25 15.07 -11.31
N ASN A 171 -1.33 14.20 -10.30
CA ASN A 171 -0.70 14.45 -9.01
C ASN A 171 0.78 14.05 -9.05
N LYS A 172 1.68 15.00 -8.78
CA LYS A 172 3.13 14.85 -8.94
C LYS A 172 3.82 13.97 -7.89
N SER A 173 3.11 13.54 -6.85
CA SER A 173 3.65 12.66 -5.81
C SER A 173 2.67 11.54 -5.51
N ILE A 174 2.75 10.49 -6.34
CA ILE A 174 1.89 9.30 -6.18
C ILE A 174 2.20 8.60 -4.85
N ILE A 175 3.46 8.65 -4.40
CA ILE A 175 3.88 8.04 -3.14
C ILE A 175 3.10 8.57 -1.93
N ASN A 176 2.82 9.88 -1.87
CA ASN A 176 2.05 10.47 -0.78
C ASN A 176 0.60 9.98 -0.78
N ILE A 177 -0.03 9.90 -1.97
CA ILE A 177 -1.40 9.38 -2.09
C ILE A 177 -1.49 7.92 -1.61
N ILE A 178 -0.53 7.08 -2.01
CA ILE A 178 -0.51 5.67 -1.62
C ILE A 178 -0.36 5.53 -0.10
N LEU A 179 0.56 6.30 0.50
CA LEU A 179 0.79 6.26 1.95
C LEU A 179 -0.41 6.78 2.74
N ASP A 180 -1.09 7.83 2.27
CA ASP A 180 -2.32 8.34 2.86
C ASP A 180 -3.43 7.28 2.80
N LEU A 181 -3.63 6.68 1.62
CA LEU A 181 -4.65 5.65 1.43
C LEU A 181 -4.38 4.43 2.31
N ALA A 182 -3.11 4.01 2.40
CA ALA A 182 -2.67 2.93 3.28
C ALA A 182 -3.03 3.21 4.75
N GLY A 183 -2.89 4.44 5.22
CA GLY A 183 -3.30 4.82 6.58
C GLY A 183 -4.79 4.59 6.87
N TYR A 184 -5.65 4.81 5.88
CA TYR A 184 -7.09 4.61 6.04
C TYR A 184 -7.54 3.16 5.84
N THR A 185 -6.91 2.40 4.95
CA THR A 185 -7.32 1.04 4.60
C THR A 185 -6.68 -0.05 5.46
N TYR A 186 -5.41 0.08 5.84
CA TYR A 186 -4.74 -0.88 6.72
C TYR A 186 -5.11 -0.69 8.20
N GLY A 187 -5.59 0.49 8.59
CA GLY A 187 -6.04 0.76 9.97
C GLY A 187 -7.09 -0.25 10.46
N PRO A 188 -8.21 -0.46 9.75
CA PRO A 188 -9.21 -1.45 10.15
C PRO A 188 -8.68 -2.87 10.19
N LEU A 189 -7.82 -3.25 9.25
CA LEU A 189 -7.17 -4.56 9.25
C LEU A 189 -6.32 -4.74 10.51
N LEU A 190 -5.51 -3.74 10.86
CA LEU A 190 -4.71 -3.77 12.08
C LEU A 190 -5.60 -3.92 13.32
N GLY A 191 -6.69 -3.16 13.39
CA GLY A 191 -7.65 -3.26 14.50
C GLY A 191 -8.32 -4.63 14.60
N LEU A 192 -8.77 -5.20 13.49
CA LEU A 192 -9.39 -6.53 13.40
C LEU A 192 -8.43 -7.64 13.86
N PHE A 193 -7.23 -7.69 13.28
CA PHE A 193 -6.26 -8.73 13.59
C PHE A 193 -5.74 -8.60 15.02
N SER A 194 -5.46 -7.37 15.47
CA SER A 194 -5.04 -7.14 16.87
C SER A 194 -6.15 -7.53 17.85
N PHE A 195 -7.42 -7.25 17.53
CA PHE A 195 -8.56 -7.67 18.36
C PHE A 195 -8.68 -9.19 18.45
N GLY A 196 -8.57 -9.89 17.32
CA GLY A 196 -8.63 -11.35 17.27
C GLY A 196 -7.44 -12.04 17.95
N MET A 197 -6.26 -11.41 17.95
CA MET A 197 -5.06 -11.96 18.60
C MET A 197 -4.96 -11.65 20.10
N LEU A 198 -5.36 -10.45 20.51
CA LEU A 198 -5.17 -9.97 21.89
C LEU A 198 -6.39 -10.19 22.79
N THR A 199 -7.54 -10.55 22.24
CA THR A 199 -8.78 -10.73 23.00
C THR A 199 -9.41 -12.10 22.73
N LYS A 200 -10.14 -12.62 23.72
CA LYS A 200 -10.97 -13.83 23.58
C LYS A 200 -12.46 -13.51 23.42
N ARG A 201 -12.79 -12.23 23.22
CA ARG A 201 -14.17 -11.77 23.15
C ARG A 201 -14.78 -12.20 21.83
N GLN A 202 -16.06 -12.54 21.86
CA GLN A 202 -16.76 -12.98 20.66
C GLN A 202 -17.45 -11.79 19.98
N LEU A 203 -17.36 -11.74 18.66
CA LEU A 203 -18.08 -10.78 17.85
C LEU A 203 -19.41 -11.41 17.43
N GLY A 204 -20.50 -10.67 17.62
CA GLY A 204 -21.83 -11.12 17.21
C GLY A 204 -21.93 -11.36 15.70
N LYS A 205 -22.81 -12.29 15.29
CA LYS A 205 -23.14 -12.49 13.88
C LYS A 205 -23.92 -11.28 13.36
N GLY A 206 -23.44 -10.63 12.30
CA GLY A 206 -24.13 -9.49 11.68
C GLY A 206 -23.16 -8.46 11.07
N TYR A 207 -23.70 -7.28 10.74
CA TYR A 207 -22.95 -6.21 10.06
C TYR A 207 -22.17 -5.28 10.99
N GLY A 208 -22.17 -5.54 12.31
CA GLY A 208 -21.51 -4.66 13.29
C GLY A 208 -20.01 -4.48 13.04
N VAL A 209 -19.32 -5.57 12.66
CA VAL A 209 -17.89 -5.54 12.29
C VAL A 209 -17.67 -4.67 11.06
N THR A 210 -18.47 -4.87 10.01
CA THR A 210 -18.40 -4.06 8.79
C THR A 210 -18.66 -2.58 9.08
N ALA A 211 -19.65 -2.27 9.93
CA ALA A 211 -19.95 -0.90 10.32
C ALA A 211 -18.77 -0.25 11.04
N VAL A 212 -18.15 -0.93 12.01
CA VAL A 212 -16.95 -0.43 12.71
C VAL A 212 -15.81 -0.17 11.73
N CYS A 213 -15.54 -1.09 10.80
CA CYS A 213 -14.48 -0.96 9.81
C CYS A 213 -14.69 0.16 8.79
N LEU A 214 -15.91 0.67 8.63
CA LEU A 214 -16.22 1.84 7.80
C LEU A 214 -16.24 3.13 8.60
N VAL A 215 -16.79 3.08 9.82
CA VAL A 215 -16.91 4.24 10.71
C VAL A 215 -15.55 4.69 11.22
N ALA A 216 -14.64 3.77 11.58
CA ALA A 216 -13.33 4.13 12.10
C ALA A 216 -12.47 4.93 11.09
N PRO A 217 -12.32 4.52 9.81
CA PRO A 217 -11.68 5.35 8.79
C PRO A 217 -12.40 6.68 8.56
N ALA A 218 -13.73 6.71 8.58
CA ALA A 218 -14.50 7.95 8.42
C ALA A 218 -14.23 8.95 9.55
N ILE A 219 -14.18 8.48 10.81
CA ILE A 219 -13.79 9.28 11.96
C ILE A 219 -12.35 9.77 11.79
N CYS A 220 -11.43 8.90 11.38
CA CYS A 220 -10.03 9.26 11.12
C CYS A 220 -9.90 10.33 10.03
N TYR A 221 -10.70 10.25 8.97
CA TYR A 221 -10.71 11.24 7.89
C TYR A 221 -11.18 12.61 8.40
N ILE A 222 -12.24 12.64 9.21
CA ILE A 222 -12.72 13.86 9.85
C ILE A 222 -11.65 14.43 10.79
N LEU A 223 -10.99 13.59 11.59
CA LEU A 223 -9.88 14.01 12.46
C LEU A 223 -8.72 14.57 11.64
N GLY A 224 -8.29 13.89 10.58
CA GLY A 224 -7.21 14.34 9.71
C GLY A 224 -7.43 15.76 9.16
N LYS A 225 -8.68 16.11 8.82
CA LYS A 225 -9.04 17.46 8.35
C LYS A 225 -9.06 18.53 9.44
N ASN A 226 -9.43 18.17 10.67
CA ASN A 226 -9.68 19.14 11.74
C ASN A 226 -8.56 19.23 12.80
N VAL A 227 -7.61 18.29 12.81
CA VAL A 227 -6.55 18.27 13.84
C VAL A 227 -5.58 19.45 13.68
N ALA A 228 -5.33 19.91 12.44
CA ALA A 228 -4.51 21.10 12.21
C ALA A 228 -5.13 22.37 12.84
N THR A 229 -6.46 22.49 12.84
CA THR A 229 -7.17 23.61 13.44
C THR A 229 -7.37 23.43 14.95
N TRP A 230 -7.60 22.22 15.43
CA TRP A 230 -7.83 21.93 16.86
C TRP A 230 -6.54 21.86 17.69
N PHE A 231 -5.42 21.46 17.10
CA PHE A 231 -4.14 21.24 17.79
C PHE A 231 -3.02 22.11 17.23
N ASN A 232 -3.30 23.40 17.05
CA ASN A 232 -2.31 24.45 16.78
C ASN A 232 -1.30 24.10 15.66
N GLY A 233 -1.80 23.56 14.54
CA GLY A 233 -1.01 23.17 13.37
C GLY A 233 -0.46 21.73 13.37
N TYR A 234 -0.86 20.87 14.33
CA TYR A 234 -0.46 19.47 14.31
C TYR A 234 -1.02 18.73 13.07
N GLN A 235 -0.17 18.00 12.37
CA GLN A 235 -0.56 17.16 11.23
C GLN A 235 -0.35 15.70 11.60
N ILE A 236 -1.39 14.90 11.40
CA ILE A 236 -1.34 13.45 11.56
C ILE A 236 -0.70 12.88 10.29
N GLY A 237 0.50 12.31 10.45
CA GLY A 237 1.19 11.59 9.38
C GLY A 237 0.93 10.08 9.45
N PHE A 238 2.00 9.30 9.44
CA PHE A 238 1.97 7.84 9.48
C PHE A 238 1.26 7.24 10.70
N GLU A 239 1.16 7.99 11.79
CA GLU A 239 0.40 7.60 12.97
C GLU A 239 -1.12 7.48 12.70
N MET A 240 -1.65 7.99 11.59
CA MET A 240 -3.06 7.82 11.20
C MET A 240 -3.46 6.35 11.16
N LEU A 241 -2.58 5.48 10.65
CA LEU A 241 -2.82 4.05 10.60
C LEU A 241 -3.04 3.46 11.99
N LEU A 242 -2.19 3.84 12.95
CA LEU A 242 -2.28 3.37 14.33
C LEU A 242 -3.55 3.89 15.01
N ILE A 243 -3.86 5.17 14.83
CA ILE A 243 -5.09 5.80 15.36
C ILE A 243 -6.33 5.07 14.83
N ASN A 244 -6.36 4.79 13.53
CA ASN A 244 -7.45 4.06 12.89
C ASN A 244 -7.57 2.62 13.39
N GLY A 245 -6.44 1.94 13.59
CA GLY A 245 -6.40 0.62 14.21
C GLY A 245 -6.94 0.63 15.65
N ILE A 246 -6.60 1.65 16.44
CA ILE A 246 -7.12 1.83 17.80
C ILE A 246 -8.62 2.07 17.80
N PHE A 247 -9.14 2.96 16.94
CA PHE A 247 -10.58 3.19 16.85
C PHE A 247 -11.34 1.96 16.39
N THR A 248 -10.78 1.22 15.44
CA THR A 248 -11.37 -0.05 14.99
C THR A 248 -11.40 -1.04 16.16
N PHE A 249 -10.28 -1.23 16.86
CA PHE A 249 -10.20 -2.12 18.03
C PHE A 249 -11.21 -1.74 19.12
N ALA A 250 -11.31 -0.44 19.44
CA ALA A 250 -12.27 0.07 20.43
C ALA A 250 -13.72 -0.15 19.98
N GLY A 251 -14.03 0.10 18.70
CA GLY A 251 -15.33 -0.19 18.11
C GLY A 251 -15.71 -1.66 18.21
N LEU A 252 -14.78 -2.56 17.88
CA LEU A 252 -14.97 -4.01 18.01
C LEU A 252 -15.18 -4.42 19.47
N TRP A 253 -14.44 -3.81 20.40
CA TRP A 253 -14.61 -4.05 21.83
C TRP A 253 -16.02 -3.70 22.30
N MET A 254 -16.58 -2.56 21.87
CA MET A 254 -17.93 -2.12 22.25
C MET A 254 -19.03 -3.07 21.75
N ILE A 255 -18.87 -3.67 20.56
CA ILE A 255 -19.87 -4.58 19.98
C ILE A 255 -19.64 -6.05 20.36
N SER A 256 -18.55 -6.36 21.06
CA SER A 256 -18.18 -7.73 21.42
C SER A 256 -18.78 -8.14 22.75
N THR A 257 -19.10 -9.44 22.88
CA THR A 257 -19.57 -10.04 24.13
C THR A 257 -18.41 -10.76 24.83
N LYS A 258 -18.48 -10.87 26.16
CA LYS A 258 -17.55 -11.73 26.90
C LYS A 258 -17.81 -13.18 26.49
N GLU A 259 -16.74 -13.96 26.39
CA GLU A 259 -16.81 -15.41 26.16
C GLU A 259 -17.72 -16.01 27.26
N ALA A 260 -18.77 -16.73 26.85
CA ALA A 260 -19.56 -17.50 27.79
C ALA A 260 -18.64 -18.60 28.33
N ALA A 261 -18.41 -18.59 29.64
CA ALA A 261 -17.57 -19.57 30.34
C ALA A 261 -18.16 -20.99 30.24
#